data_AF-A0A258XCD1-F1
#
_entry.id   AF-A0A258XCD1-F1
#
_cell.length_a   1.000
_cell.length_b   1.000
_cell.length_c   1.000
_cell.angle_alpha   90.00
_cell.angle_beta   90.00
_cell.angle_gamma   90.00
#
_symmetry.space_group_name_H-M   'P 1'
#
loop_
_entity.id
_entity.type
_entity.pdbx_description
1 polymer ?
#
loop_
_entity_poly.entity_id
_entity_poly.type
_entity_poly.pdbx_seq_one_letter_code
_entity_poly.pdbx_strand_id
1 'polypeptide(L)'
;MMSKHLDSILSSVPPATANSVIQPLPPQIQERVEEQTERIVAVVPKQVKEEIRRYIKNNHGATEKIVLLRALKGMGFNIKDEWLIDKRSIR
;
A
#
# COMPACT_ATOMS: atom_id res chain seq x y z
N MET A 1 22.85 -45.44 37.48
CA MET A 1 23.93 -44.78 36.72
C MET A 1 23.28 -43.67 35.91
N MET A 2 23.55 -42.40 36.24
CA MET A 2 22.96 -41.27 35.51
C MET A 2 23.62 -41.13 34.13
N SER A 3 22.80 -40.87 33.12
CA SER A 3 23.23 -40.83 31.73
C SER A 3 24.13 -39.63 31.48
N LYS A 4 25.37 -39.89 31.05
CA LYS A 4 26.40 -38.89 30.68
C LYS A 4 25.90 -37.81 29.70
N HIS A 5 24.84 -38.10 28.95
CA HIS A 5 24.20 -37.14 28.06
C HIS A 5 23.42 -36.03 28.78
N LEU A 6 22.76 -36.32 29.91
CA LEU A 6 22.04 -35.29 30.65
C LEU A 6 23.01 -34.31 31.33
N ASP A 7 24.11 -34.80 31.87
CA ASP A 7 25.15 -33.94 32.48
C ASP A 7 25.81 -33.03 31.43
N SER A 8 26.02 -33.53 30.21
CA SER A 8 26.56 -32.72 29.11
C SER A 8 25.63 -31.57 28.73
N ILE A 9 24.30 -31.79 28.71
CA ILE A 9 23.31 -30.76 28.39
C ILE A 9 23.24 -29.73 29.52
N LEU A 10 23.28 -30.17 30.78
CA LEU A 10 23.23 -29.27 31.93
C LEU A 10 24.52 -28.44 32.08
N SER A 11 25.67 -28.99 31.68
CA SER A 11 26.95 -28.25 31.68
C SER A 11 27.06 -27.21 30.55
N SER A 12 26.28 -27.36 29.47
CA SER A 12 26.34 -26.45 28.31
C SER A 12 25.40 -25.25 28.43
N VAL A 13 24.48 -25.25 29.40
CA VAL A 13 23.56 -24.13 29.63
C VAL A 13 24.21 -23.15 30.60
N PRO A 14 24.58 -21.94 30.14
CA PRO A 14 25.13 -20.94 31.05
C PRO A 14 24.08 -20.53 32.08
N PRO A 15 24.48 -20.25 33.34
CA PRO A 15 23.57 -19.78 34.37
C PRO A 15 22.90 -18.48 33.91
N ALA A 16 21.59 -18.36 34.12
CA ALA A 16 20.74 -17.26 33.65
C ALA A 16 21.11 -15.86 34.18
N THR A 17 22.22 -15.74 34.92
CA THR A 17 22.74 -14.52 35.54
C THR A 17 24.24 -14.32 35.24
N ALA A 18 24.71 -14.67 34.03
CA ALA A 18 26.00 -14.23 33.53
C ALA A 18 25.84 -12.87 32.82
N ASN A 19 26.45 -11.86 33.43
CA ASN A 19 26.33 -10.44 33.12
C ASN A 19 26.67 -10.04 31.67
N SER A 20 25.81 -9.16 31.14
CA SER A 20 26.15 -7.96 30.37
C SER A 20 27.09 -8.09 29.16
N VAL A 21 26.53 -8.45 28.00
CA VAL A 21 26.72 -7.67 26.77
C VAL A 21 25.42 -7.75 25.99
N ILE A 22 24.66 -6.65 25.92
CA ILE A 22 23.58 -6.52 24.94
C ILE A 22 24.29 -6.45 23.58
N GLN A 23 24.43 -7.60 22.91
CA GLN A 23 24.80 -7.60 21.50
C GLN A 23 23.66 -6.91 20.75
N PRO A 24 23.92 -5.84 19.99
CA PRO A 24 22.89 -5.27 19.14
C PRO A 24 22.46 -6.37 18.17
N LEU A 25 21.18 -6.74 18.21
CA LEU A 25 20.55 -7.60 17.21
C LEU A 25 20.95 -7.05 15.83
N PRO A 26 21.41 -7.90 14.89
CA PRO A 26 21.68 -7.44 13.53
C PRO A 26 20.41 -6.75 13.00
N PRO A 27 20.53 -5.61 12.28
CA PRO A 27 19.37 -4.93 11.76
C PRO A 27 18.59 -5.95 10.93
N GLN A 28 17.36 -6.23 11.34
CA GLN A 28 16.43 -7.00 10.54
C GLN A 28 16.43 -6.34 9.17
N ILE A 29 16.92 -7.07 8.17
CA ILE A 29 16.83 -6.67 6.78
C ILE A 29 15.33 -6.59 6.53
N GLN A 30 14.79 -5.38 6.58
CA GLN A 30 13.44 -5.10 6.13
C GLN A 30 13.49 -5.40 4.63
N GLU A 31 13.14 -6.62 4.25
CA GLU A 31 12.83 -6.94 2.87
C GLU A 31 11.77 -5.93 2.44
N ARG A 32 12.19 -4.91 1.68
CA ARG A 32 11.27 -4.05 0.96
C ARG A 32 10.59 -4.96 -0.04
N VAL A 33 9.43 -5.47 0.35
CA VAL A 33 8.48 -6.05 -0.59
C VAL A 33 8.13 -4.91 -1.54
N GLU A 34 8.78 -4.87 -2.69
CA GLU A 34 8.39 -3.98 -3.77
C GLU A 34 7.00 -4.43 -4.22
N GLU A 35 5.96 -3.72 -3.77
CA GLU A 35 4.61 -3.90 -4.27
C GLU A 35 4.65 -3.67 -5.79
N GLN A 36 4.60 -4.77 -6.56
CA GLN A 36 4.44 -4.70 -8.00
C GLN A 36 3.07 -4.13 -8.31
N THR A 37 2.99 -2.82 -8.51
CA THR A 37 1.76 -2.17 -8.96
C THR A 37 1.57 -2.46 -10.44
N GLU A 38 0.74 -3.43 -10.77
CA GLU A 38 0.29 -3.64 -12.14
C GLU A 38 -0.56 -2.45 -12.60
N ARG A 39 -0.14 -1.79 -13.69
CA ARG A 39 -0.89 -0.67 -14.25
C ARG A 39 -1.96 -1.19 -15.20
N ILE A 40 -3.20 -1.18 -14.76
CA ILE A 40 -4.34 -1.46 -15.64
C ILE A 40 -4.58 -0.25 -16.56
N VAL A 41 -4.46 -0.47 -17.87
CA VAL A 41 -4.75 0.54 -18.90
C VAL A 41 -6.01 0.12 -19.65
N ALA A 42 -7.06 0.95 -19.60
CA ALA A 42 -8.30 0.70 -20.32
C ALA A 42 -8.49 1.72 -21.45
N VAL A 43 -8.96 1.24 -22.61
CA VAL A 43 -9.34 2.10 -23.73
C VAL A 43 -10.74 2.64 -23.49
N VAL A 44 -10.89 3.96 -23.46
CA VAL A 44 -12.20 4.61 -23.38
C VAL A 44 -12.81 4.72 -24.78
N PRO A 45 -14.04 4.18 -25.01
CA PRO A 45 -14.71 4.28 -26.30
C PRO A 45 -14.91 5.72 -26.76
N LYS A 46 -14.90 5.95 -28.09
CA LYS A 46 -15.03 7.27 -28.69
C LYS A 46 -16.33 7.98 -28.31
N GLN A 47 -17.44 7.25 -28.33
CA GLN A 47 -18.76 7.77 -27.95
C GLN A 47 -18.78 8.32 -26.53
N VAL A 48 -18.21 7.56 -25.58
CA VAL A 48 -18.08 7.98 -24.18
C VAL A 48 -17.23 9.24 -24.05
N LYS A 49 -16.10 9.33 -24.80
CA LYS A 49 -15.29 10.56 -24.84
C LYS A 49 -16.08 11.78 -25.34
N GLU A 50 -16.91 11.61 -26.36
CA GLU A 50 -17.73 12.70 -26.90
C GLU A 50 -18.83 13.15 -25.93
N GLU A 51 -19.42 12.21 -25.19
CA GLU A 51 -20.37 12.51 -24.11
C GLU A 51 -19.72 13.26 -22.95
N ILE A 52 -18.55 12.80 -22.50
CA ILE A 52 -17.77 13.49 -21.45
C ILE A 52 -17.45 14.92 -21.88
N ARG A 53 -17.02 15.13 -23.14
CA ARG A 53 -16.74 16.47 -23.67
C ARG A 53 -17.98 17.36 -23.69
N ARG A 54 -19.14 16.83 -24.08
CA ARG A 54 -20.42 17.57 -24.03
C ARG A 54 -20.78 17.93 -22.59
N TYR A 55 -20.64 17.00 -21.65
CA TYR A 55 -20.89 17.23 -20.25
C TYR A 55 -20.00 18.35 -19.68
N ILE A 56 -18.70 18.34 -19.97
CA ILE A 56 -17.74 19.35 -19.50
C ILE A 56 -18.07 20.74 -20.05
N LYS A 57 -18.49 20.83 -21.32
CA LYS A 57 -18.92 22.11 -21.90
C LYS A 57 -20.11 22.73 -21.15
N ASN A 58 -21.01 21.89 -20.64
CA ASN A 58 -22.21 22.33 -19.93
C ASN A 58 -21.99 22.54 -18.42
N ASN A 59 -20.87 22.06 -17.86
CA ASN A 59 -20.59 22.10 -16.43
C ASN A 59 -19.21 22.71 -16.19
N HIS A 60 -19.17 24.01 -15.95
CA HIS A 60 -17.93 24.71 -15.61
C HIS A 60 -17.33 24.19 -14.30
N GLY A 61 -16.02 23.91 -14.31
CA GLY A 61 -15.29 23.32 -13.19
C GLY A 61 -15.23 21.79 -13.18
N ALA A 62 -15.91 21.10 -14.11
CA ALA A 62 -15.74 19.66 -14.30
C ALA A 62 -14.56 19.37 -15.24
N THR A 63 -13.71 18.40 -14.88
CA THR A 63 -12.63 17.89 -15.74
C THR A 63 -12.89 16.44 -16.13
N GLU A 64 -12.32 15.98 -17.25
CA GLU A 64 -12.46 14.59 -17.71
C GLU A 64 -12.09 13.61 -16.60
N LYS A 65 -11.01 13.90 -15.85
CA LYS A 65 -10.56 13.09 -14.72
C LYS A 65 -11.63 12.97 -13.64
N ILE A 66 -12.23 14.07 -13.21
CA ILE A 66 -13.23 14.07 -12.14
C ILE A 66 -14.49 13.34 -12.59
N VAL A 67 -14.91 13.53 -13.84
CA VAL A 67 -16.07 12.85 -14.42
C VAL A 67 -15.85 11.33 -14.41
N LEU A 68 -14.66 10.87 -14.85
CA LEU A 68 -14.31 9.46 -14.81
C LEU A 68 -14.24 8.90 -13.39
N LEU A 69 -13.61 9.63 -12.46
CA LEU A 69 -13.52 9.19 -11.06
C LEU A 69 -14.90 9.12 -10.39
N ARG A 70 -15.81 10.07 -10.68
CA ARG A 70 -17.20 10.00 -10.19
C ARG A 70 -17.94 8.81 -10.77
N ALA A 71 -17.77 8.53 -12.06
CA ALA A 71 -18.39 7.36 -12.70
C ALA A 71 -17.89 6.05 -12.07
N LEU A 72 -16.57 5.90 -11.92
CA LEU A 72 -15.97 4.74 -11.25
C LEU A 72 -16.47 4.60 -9.81
N LYS A 73 -16.58 5.70 -9.05
CA LYS A 73 -17.13 5.67 -7.69
C LYS A 73 -18.58 5.18 -7.70
N GLY A 74 -19.40 5.65 -8.65
CA GLY A 74 -20.79 5.19 -8.85
C GLY A 74 -20.90 3.72 -9.24
N MET A 75 -19.89 3.17 -9.92
CA MET A 75 -19.78 1.74 -10.24
C MET A 75 -19.30 0.88 -9.06
N GLY A 76 -19.02 1.48 -7.90
CA GLY A 76 -18.60 0.76 -6.69
C GLY A 76 -17.09 0.70 -6.45
N PHE A 77 -16.27 1.41 -7.24
CA PHE A 77 -14.84 1.51 -6.95
C PHE A 77 -14.59 2.39 -5.72
N ASN A 78 -13.68 1.96 -4.85
CA ASN A 78 -13.31 2.71 -3.66
C ASN A 78 -12.41 3.90 -4.03
N ILE A 79 -13.01 5.08 -4.21
CA ILE A 79 -12.34 6.33 -4.54
C ILE A 79 -12.57 7.33 -3.41
N LYS A 80 -11.48 7.88 -2.88
CA LYS A 80 -11.50 8.90 -1.82
C LYS A 80 -12.12 10.20 -2.34
N ASP A 81 -12.94 10.84 -1.52
CA ASP A 81 -13.63 12.10 -1.89
C ASP A 81 -12.68 13.24 -2.21
N GLU A 82 -11.52 13.27 -1.56
CA GLU A 82 -10.42 14.22 -1.84
C GLU A 82 -9.97 14.19 -3.31
N TRP A 83 -10.16 13.07 -4.00
CA TRP A 83 -9.75 12.90 -5.40
C TRP A 83 -10.81 13.40 -6.39
N LEU A 84 -12.02 13.66 -5.92
CA LEU A 84 -13.13 14.19 -6.71
C LEU A 84 -13.15 15.73 -6.77
N ILE A 85 -12.29 16.38 -5.97
CA ILE A 85 -12.17 17.82 -5.90
C ILE A 85 -11.21 18.30 -6.99
N ASP A 86 -11.62 19.29 -7.77
CA ASP A 86 -10.72 19.95 -8.70
C ASP A 86 -9.76 20.85 -7.93
N LYS A 87 -8.48 20.46 -7.86
CA LYS A 87 -7.44 21.27 -7.20
C LYS A 87 -7.21 22.63 -7.87
N ARG A 88 -7.68 22.83 -9.10
CA ARG A 88 -7.65 24.15 -9.77
C ARG A 88 -8.62 25.15 -9.14
N SER A 89 -9.70 24.68 -8.52
CA SER A 89 -10.68 25.55 -7.87
C SER A 89 -10.21 26.15 -6.54
N ILE A 90 -9.08 25.66 -6.00
CA ILE A 90 -8.55 26.04 -4.69
C ILE A 90 -7.50 27.19 -4.80
N ARG A 91 -7.11 27.56 -6.01
CA ARG A 91 -6.07 28.57 -6.28
C ARG A 91 -6.68 29.92 -6.63
#